data_AF-A0A519RSC1-F1
#
_entry.id   AF-A0A519RSC1-F1
#
_cell.length_a   1.000
_cell.length_b   1.000
_cell.length_c   1.000
_cell.angle_alpha   90.00
_cell.angle_beta   90.00
_cell.angle_gamma   90.00
#
_symmetry.space_group_name_H-M   'P 1'
#
loop_
_entity.id
_entity.type
_entity.pdbx_description
1 polymer ?
#
loop_
_entity_poly.entity_id
_entity_poly.type
_entity_poly.pdbx_seq_one_letter_code
_entity_poly.pdbx_strand_id
1 'polypeptide(L)' 'MHRSLITLSALRLGQGPRAVVLACNQVTEADLREHYAHWQRLQVVQQAHQARYEPGTDAPASPPAQAA' A
#
# COMPACT_ATOMS: atom_id res chain seq x y z
N MET A 1 -5.34 5.29 14.27
CA MET A 1 -4.77 4.85 12.97
C MET A 1 -3.92 3.57 13.08
N HIS A 2 -2.94 3.47 14.00
CA HIS A 2 -2.07 2.28 14.12
C HIS A 2 -2.79 0.95 14.42
N ARG A 3 -3.84 0.97 15.25
CA ARG A 3 -4.53 -0.26 15.69
C ARG A 3 -5.23 -1.02 14.55
N SER A 4 -5.82 -0.32 13.58
CA SER A 4 -6.45 -0.95 12.40
C SER A 4 -5.42 -1.64 11.50
N LEU A 5 -4.23 -1.05 11.32
CA LEU A 5 -3.13 -1.65 10.56
C LEU A 5 -2.56 -2.90 11.25
N ILE A 6 -2.39 -2.84 12.58
CA ILE A 6 -1.96 -3.98 13.39
C ILE A 6 -3.00 -5.10 13.30
N THR A 7 -4.29 -4.76 13.43
CA THR A 7 -5.41 -5.71 13.31
C THR A 7 -5.44 -6.36 11.93
N LEU A 8 -5.31 -5.59 10.85
CA LEU A 8 -5.26 -6.12 9.48
C LEU A 8 -4.08 -7.07 9.28
N SER A 9 -2.90 -6.71 9.80
CA SER A 9 -1.70 -7.55 9.71
C SER A 9 -1.87 -8.85 10.49
N ALA A 10 -2.40 -8.77 11.71
CA ALA A 10 -2.68 -9.93 12.55
C ALA A 10 -3.70 -10.88 11.90
N LEU A 11 -4.76 -10.34 11.30
CA LEU A 11 -5.75 -11.12 10.54
C LEU A 11 -5.12 -11.79 9.32
N ARG A 12 -4.26 -11.08 8.57
CA ARG A 12 -3.57 -11.63 7.39
C ARG A 12 -2.58 -12.75 7.76
N LEU A 13 -1.93 -12.64 8.91
CA LEU A 13 -0.98 -13.63 9.41
C LEU A 13 -1.66 -14.83 10.11
N GLY A 14 -2.99 -14.83 10.22
CA GLY A 14 -3.73 -15.92 10.87
C GLY A 14 -3.48 -16.03 12.38
N GLN A 15 -3.18 -14.91 13.05
CA GLN A 15 -2.86 -14.84 14.49
C GLN A 15 -4.03 -15.24 15.42
N GLY A 16 -5.17 -15.65 14.87
CA GLY A 16 -6.27 -16.22 15.62
C GLY A 16 -7.63 -15.94 14.98
N PRO A 17 -8.71 -16.34 15.67
CA PRO A 17 -10.07 -16.06 15.23
C PRO A 17 -10.32 -14.56 15.10
N ARG A 18 -11.01 -14.17 14.02
CA ARG A 18 -11.24 -12.77 13.65
C ARG A 18 -11.83 -11.94 14.79
N ALA A 19 -12.84 -12.47 15.48
CA ALA A 19 -13.50 -11.79 16.61
C ALA A 19 -12.55 -11.51 17.78
N VAL A 20 -11.62 -12.43 18.06
CA VAL A 20 -10.63 -12.27 19.14
C VAL A 20 -9.62 -11.19 18.78
N VAL A 21 -9.11 -11.22 17.54
CA VAL A 21 -8.14 -10.20 17.07
C VAL A 21 -8.75 -8.80 17.09
N LEU A 22 -10.02 -8.65 16.67
CA LEU A 22 -10.77 -7.39 16.76
C LEU A 22 -10.91 -6.90 18.20
N ALA A 23 -11.36 -7.77 19.10
CA ALA A 23 -11.57 -7.44 20.51
C ALA A 23 -10.26 -7.03 21.21
N CYS A 24 -9.19 -7.81 21.02
CA CYS A 24 -7.87 -7.54 21.60
C CYS A 24 -7.30 -6.18 21.16
N ASN A 25 -7.58 -5.76 19.93
CA ASN A 25 -7.10 -4.49 19.40
C ASN A 25 -8.09 -3.33 19.60
N GLN A 26 -9.25 -3.57 20.20
CA GLN A 26 -10.33 -2.59 20.38
C GLN A 26 -10.74 -1.95 19.04
N VAL A 27 -10.84 -2.77 18.00
CA VAL A 27 -11.22 -2.34 16.64
C VAL A 27 -12.54 -3.01 16.27
N THR A 28 -13.47 -2.26 15.70
CA THR A 28 -14.71 -2.81 15.16
C THR A 28 -14.56 -3.18 13.68
N GLU A 29 -15.51 -3.95 13.16
CA GLU A 29 -15.58 -4.22 11.72
C GLU A 29 -15.81 -2.96 10.89
N ALA A 30 -16.51 -1.96 11.44
CA ALA A 30 -16.75 -0.69 10.76
C ALA A 30 -15.43 0.08 10.59
N ASP A 31 -14.60 0.13 11.63
CA ASP A 31 -13.29 0.80 11.60
C ASP A 31 -12.35 0.16 10.57
N LEU A 32 -12.39 -1.18 10.45
CA LEU A 32 -11.62 -1.88 9.42
C LEU A 32 -12.08 -1.52 8.00
N ARG A 33 -13.39 -1.46 7.77
CA ARG A 33 -13.94 -1.10 6.46
C ARG A 33 -13.61 0.34 6.08
N GLU A 34 -13.73 1.26 7.02
CA GLU A 34 -13.38 2.66 6.81
C GLU A 34 -11.89 2.79 6.45
N HIS A 35 -11.02 2.09 7.20
CA HIS A 35 -9.60 2.11 6.93
C HIS A 35 -9.25 1.52 5.56
N TYR A 36 -9.91 0.42 5.18
CA TYR A 36 -9.74 -0.19 3.86
C TYR A 36 -10.19 0.75 2.74
N ALA A 37 -11.34 1.41 2.89
CA ALA A 37 -11.82 2.39 1.92
C ALA A 37 -10.87 3.59 1.78
N HIS A 38 -10.31 4.08 2.88
CA HIS A 38 -9.32 5.15 2.85
C HIS A 38 -8.04 4.70 2.13
N TRP A 39 -7.55 3.49 2.41
CA TRP A 39 -6.39 2.92 1.74
C TRP A 39 -6.61 2.74 0.23
N GLN A 40 -7.79 2.24 -0.18
CA GLN A 40 -8.13 2.11 -1.60
C GLN A 40 -8.11 3.46 -2.34
N ARG A 41 -8.60 4.54 -1.71
CA ARG A 41 -8.53 5.89 -2.30
C ARG A 41 -7.07 6.35 -2.48
N LEU A 42 -6.22 6.08 -1.50
CA LEU A 42 -4.79 6.41 -1.60
C LEU A 42 -4.11 5.65 -2.73
N GLN A 43 -4.46 4.38 -2.96
CA GLN A 43 -3.91 3.61 -4.09
C GLN A 43 -4.28 4.22 -5.45
N VAL A 44 -5.52 4.71 -5.62
CA VAL A 44 -5.94 5.37 -6.86
C VAL A 44 -5.14 6.67 -7.08
N VAL A 45 -4.97 7.47 -6.03
CA VAL A 45 -4.15 8.70 -6.10
C VAL A 45 -2.69 8.37 -6.41
N GLN A 46 -2.14 7.35 -5.77
CA GLN A 46 -0.77 6.90 -6.00
C GLN A 46 -0.57 6.41 -7.44
N GLN A 47 -1.50 5.60 -7.96
CA GLN A 47 -1.44 5.12 -9.34
C GLN A 47 -1.56 6.27 -10.35
N ALA A 48 -2.47 7.22 -10.11
CA ALA A 48 -2.59 8.42 -10.93
C ALA A 48 -1.33 9.29 -10.89
N HIS A 49 -0.67 9.37 -9.73
CA HIS A 49 0.61 10.06 -9.59
C HIS A 49 1.73 9.32 -10.34
N GLN A 50 1.84 8.00 -10.21
CA GLN A 50 2.82 7.18 -10.92
C GLN A 50 2.64 7.27 -12.44
N ALA A 51 1.40 7.19 -12.95
CA ALA A 51 1.12 7.34 -14.38
C ALA A 51 1.50 8.73 -14.94
N ARG A 52 1.49 9.77 -14.10
CA ARG A 52 1.98 11.11 -14.46
C ARG A 52 3.50 11.24 -14.37
N TYR A 53 4.15 10.32 -13.67
CA TYR A 53 5.58 10.33 -13.39
C TYR A 53 6.36 9.27 -14.17
N GLU A 54 5.72 8.45 -15.02
CA GLU A 54 6.39 7.66 -16.05
C GLU A 54 7.24 8.63 -16.87
N PRO A 55 8.56 8.66 -16.66
CA PRO A 55 9.43 9.46 -17.48
C PRO A 55 9.38 8.76 -18.83
N GLY A 56 9.10 9.52 -19.90
CA GLY A 56 9.44 9.07 -21.23
C GLY A 56 10.85 8.45 -21.19
N THR A 57 11.00 7.38 -21.94
CA THR A 57 12.24 6.67 -22.20
C THR A 57 13.28 7.62 -22.83
N ASP A 58 13.75 8.61 -22.10
CA ASP A 58 14.98 9.35 -22.40
C ASP A 58 16.11 8.50 -21.84
N ALA A 59 16.38 7.42 -22.56
CA ALA A 59 17.69 6.81 -22.52
C ALA A 59 18.71 7.91 -22.85
N PRO A 60 19.67 8.25 -21.98
CA PRO A 60 20.86 8.90 -22.45
C PRO A 60 21.54 7.88 -23.38
N ALA A 61 21.51 8.14 -24.68
CA ALA A 61 22.28 7.39 -25.66
C ALA A 61 23.70 7.26 -25.13
N SER A 62 24.12 6.03 -24.82
CA SER A 62 25.50 5.74 -24.49
C SER A 62 26.37 6.25 -25.65
N PRO A 63 27.38 7.11 -25.41
CA PRO A 63 28.26 7.51 -26.49
C PRO A 63 29.01 6.27 -26.99
N PRO A 64 29.15 6.06 -28.31
CA PRO A 64 29.98 4.97 -28.82
C PRO A 64 31.42 5.24 -28.36
N ALA A 65 32.04 4.22 -27.77
CA ALA A 65 33.45 4.22 -27.45
C ALA A 65 34.26 4.50 -28.72
N GLN A 66 34.86 5.69 -28.81
CA GLN A 66 35.91 5.95 -29.80
C GLN A 66 37.23 5.47 -29.21
N ALA A 67 37.74 4.41 -29.81
CA ALA A 67 39.12 3.98 -29.69
C ALA A 67 40.02 4.98 -30.42
N ALA A 68 41.12 5.36 -29.78
CA ALA A 68 42.32 5.92 -30.42
C ALA A 68 43.54 5.53 -29.57
#